data_AF-A0A8B9W874-F1
#
_entry.id   AF-A0A8B9W874-F1
#
_cell.length_a   1.000
_cell.length_b   1.000
_cell.length_c   1.000
_cell.angle_alpha   90.00
_cell.angle_beta   90.00
_cell.angle_gamma   90.00
#
_symmetry.space_group_name_H-M   'P 1'
#
loop_
_entity.id
_entity.type
_entity.pdbx_description
1 polymer ?
#
loop_
_entity_poly.entity_id
_entity_poly.type
_entity_poly.pdbx_seq_one_letter_code
_entity_poly.pdbx_strand_id
1 'polypeptide(L)'
;IKYQGEDCTHKCPCSDQGQKVRKVMVQPINLIFRYLQNRSRIQVWLYEQVNMQIEGCIIGFDEYMNLVLDDAEEIHSKTKSRKQLEIVWQYRWFF
;
A
#
# COMPACT_ATOMS: atom_id res chain seq x y z
N ILE A 1 -1.32 -52.59 -36.20
CA ILE A 1 -0.34 -51.66 -36.82
C ILE A 1 0.32 -50.93 -35.67
N LYS A 2 1.63 -51.14 -35.45
CA LYS A 2 2.47 -50.41 -34.50
C LYS A 2 2.48 -48.91 -34.88
N TYR A 3 2.68 -47.96 -33.97
CA TYR A 3 3.98 -47.54 -33.44
C TYR A 3 3.90 -46.99 -32.01
N GLN A 4 5.04 -47.08 -31.33
CA GLN A 4 5.32 -46.82 -29.92
C GLN A 4 6.59 -45.96 -29.90
N GLY A 5 6.63 -44.89 -29.08
CA GLY A 5 7.85 -44.34 -28.47
C GLY A 5 8.65 -43.23 -29.17
N GLU A 6 9.45 -42.53 -28.33
CA GLU A 6 10.50 -41.52 -28.58
C GLU A 6 10.02 -40.05 -28.47
N ASP A 7 9.96 -39.38 -27.31
CA ASP A 7 11.01 -39.00 -26.32
C ASP A 7 12.03 -37.97 -26.86
N CYS A 8 11.78 -36.68 -26.58
CA CYS A 8 12.77 -35.61 -26.61
C CYS A 8 12.52 -34.67 -25.42
N THR A 9 13.02 -35.12 -24.28
CA THR A 9 13.24 -34.37 -23.05
C THR A 9 14.22 -33.20 -23.28
N HIS A 10 13.72 -32.07 -23.78
CA HIS A 10 14.41 -30.79 -23.59
C HIS A 10 13.95 -30.14 -22.29
N LYS A 11 14.65 -30.55 -21.23
CA LYS A 11 14.61 -29.95 -19.89
C LYS A 11 15.11 -28.50 -19.98
N CYS A 12 14.24 -27.52 -19.79
CA CYS A 12 14.65 -26.21 -19.32
C CYS A 12 15.03 -26.34 -17.84
N PRO A 13 16.28 -26.06 -17.41
CA PRO A 13 16.62 -26.03 -16.00
C PRO A 13 16.39 -24.62 -15.49
N CYS A 14 15.13 -24.29 -15.21
CA CYS A 14 14.83 -23.28 -14.21
C CYS A 14 13.86 -23.96 -13.27
N SER A 15 14.43 -24.46 -12.17
CA SER A 15 13.74 -25.08 -11.06
C SER A 15 12.61 -24.16 -10.62
N ASP A 16 11.38 -24.47 -11.02
CA ASP A 16 10.18 -24.00 -10.33
C ASP A 16 10.16 -24.75 -9.00
N GLN A 17 11.09 -24.35 -8.12
CA GLN A 17 10.94 -24.59 -6.70
C GLN A 17 9.69 -23.82 -6.36
N GLY A 18 8.57 -24.55 -6.31
CA GLY A 18 7.37 -24.11 -5.63
C GLY A 18 7.75 -23.77 -4.21
N GLN A 19 8.25 -22.54 -4.02
CA GLN A 19 8.36 -21.92 -2.73
C GLN A 19 6.91 -21.81 -2.29
N LYS A 20 6.50 -22.77 -1.44
CA LYS A 20 5.40 -22.60 -0.53
C LYS A 20 5.77 -21.37 0.29
N VAL A 21 5.45 -20.19 -0.24
CA VAL A 21 5.48 -18.93 0.49
C VAL A 21 4.49 -19.17 1.59
N ARG A 22 5.00 -19.50 2.79
CA ARG A 22 4.19 -19.47 3.99
C ARG A 22 3.69 -18.05 4.05
N LYS A 23 2.37 -17.86 3.84
CA LYS A 23 1.74 -16.56 4.04
C LYS A 23 1.96 -16.20 5.50
N VAL A 24 3.02 -15.45 5.76
CA VAL A 24 3.24 -14.85 7.06
C VAL A 24 2.05 -13.94 7.28
N MET A 25 1.25 -14.24 8.29
CA MET A 25 0.18 -13.35 8.71
C MET A 25 0.85 -12.11 9.30
N VAL A 26 0.84 -11.03 8.53
CA VAL A 26 1.43 -9.77 8.97
C VAL A 26 0.41 -9.09 9.89
N GLN A 27 0.84 -8.74 11.10
CA GLN A 27 -0.01 -7.95 11.99
C GLN A 27 -0.32 -6.60 11.34
N PRO A 28 -1.54 -6.09 11.45
CA PRO A 28 -1.92 -4.82 10.82
C PRO A 28 -1.02 -3.65 11.20
N ILE A 29 -0.50 -3.64 12.43
CA ILE A 29 0.43 -2.62 12.90
C ILE A 29 1.73 -2.58 12.07
N ASN A 30 2.24 -3.74 11.66
CA ASN A 30 3.44 -3.84 10.83
C ASN A 30 3.21 -3.26 9.43
N LEU A 31 1.96 -3.29 8.96
CA LEU A 31 1.59 -2.70 7.68
C LEU A 31 1.66 -1.16 7.74
N ILE A 32 1.16 -0.57 8.83
CA ILE A 32 1.21 0.89 9.06
C ILE A 32 2.67 1.34 9.23
N PHE A 33 3.47 0.61 9.99
CA PHE A 33 4.90 0.89 10.12
C PHE A 33 5.63 0.88 8.78
N ARG A 34 5.28 -0.07 7.90
CA ARG A 34 5.85 -0.11 6.54
C ARG A 34 5.48 1.14 5.74
N TYR A 35 4.23 1.60 5.82
CA TYR A 35 3.81 2.82 5.11
C TYR A 35 4.48 4.08 5.65
N LEU A 36 4.69 4.16 6.97
CA LEU A 36 5.42 5.25 7.60
C LEU A 36 6.90 5.27 7.18
N GLN A 37 7.58 4.12 7.21
CA GLN A 37 8.99 4.01 6.83
C GLN A 37 9.22 4.29 5.34
N ASN A 38 8.35 3.76 4.47
CA ASN A 38 8.48 3.93 3.03
C ASN A 38 7.96 5.29 2.53
N ARG A 39 7.47 6.16 3.42
CA ARG A 39 6.80 7.43 3.08
C ARG A 39 5.79 7.26 1.94
N SER A 40 5.06 6.15 1.99
CA SER A 40 4.14 5.79 0.91
C SER A 40 2.84 6.57 1.04
N ARG A 41 2.35 7.06 -0.08
CA ARG A 41 1.04 7.72 -0.14
C ARG A 41 -0.06 6.70 0.11
N ILE A 42 -0.89 6.96 1.11
CA ILE A 42 -2.04 6.13 1.48
C ILE A 42 -3.34 6.88 1.20
N GLN A 43 -4.43 6.14 1.12
CA GLN A 43 -5.78 6.67 0.99
C GLN A 43 -6.63 6.24 2.18
N VAL A 44 -7.18 7.20 2.90
CA VAL A 44 -8.00 7.03 4.10
C VAL A 44 -9.47 7.21 3.71
N TRP A 45 -10.27 6.19 4.01
CA TRP A 45 -11.70 6.20 3.76
C TRP A 45 -12.42 6.70 5.00
N LEU A 46 -13.30 7.68 4.82
CA LEU A 46 -14.06 8.27 5.91
C LEU A 46 -15.34 7.46 6.16
N TYR A 47 -15.67 7.24 7.43
CA TYR A 47 -16.85 6.47 7.81
C TYR A 47 -18.16 7.19 7.46
N GLU A 48 -18.25 8.49 7.78
CA GLU A 48 -19.47 9.27 7.57
C GLU A 48 -19.67 9.67 6.12
N GLN A 49 -18.58 9.99 5.40
CA GLN A 49 -18.64 10.59 4.07
C GLN A 49 -17.93 9.70 3.03
N VAL A 50 -18.63 8.67 2.56
CA VAL A 50 -18.10 7.69 1.58
C VAL A 50 -17.68 8.28 0.23
N ASN A 51 -18.18 9.48 -0.11
CA ASN A 51 -17.82 10.17 -1.36
C ASN A 51 -16.48 10.91 -1.27
N MET A 52 -15.90 11.00 -0.07
CA MET A 52 -14.71 11.76 0.26
C MET A 52 -13.64 10.84 0.83
N GLN A 53 -12.43 10.98 0.33
CA GLN A 53 -11.27 10.20 0.74
C GLN A 53 -10.10 11.14 0.96
N ILE A 54 -9.27 10.90 1.96
CA ILE A 54 -8.09 11.71 2.23
C ILE A 54 -6.87 10.93 1.75
N GLU A 55 -6.10 11.47 0.82
CA GLU A 55 -4.81 10.93 0.41
C GLU A 55 -3.68 11.69 1.09
N GLY A 56 -2.62 11.01 1.48
CA GLY A 56 -1.45 11.66 2.08
C GLY A 56 -0.36 10.67 2.47
N CYS A 57 0.80 11.18 2.85
CA CYS A 57 1.90 10.35 3.37
C CYS A 57 1.85 10.33 4.89
N ILE A 58 1.84 9.16 5.54
CA ILE A 58 1.88 9.11 7.01
C ILE A 58 3.24 9.60 7.52
N ILE A 59 3.23 10.58 8.43
CA ILE A 59 4.42 11.02 9.19
C ILE A 59 4.37 10.49 10.62
N GLY A 60 3.17 10.33 11.18
CA GLY A 60 2.99 9.82 12.54
C GLY A 60 1.61 9.22 12.73
N PHE A 61 1.48 8.35 13.72
CA PHE A 61 0.21 7.85 14.23
C PHE A 61 0.32 7.61 15.75
N ASP A 62 -0.79 7.62 16.46
CA ASP A 62 -0.84 7.38 17.90
C ASP A 62 -1.55 6.06 18.28
N GLU A 63 -1.69 5.81 19.58
CA GLU A 63 -2.36 4.62 20.14
C GLU A 63 -3.84 4.52 19.73
N TYR A 64 -4.46 5.63 19.35
CA TYR A 64 -5.83 5.74 18.89
C TYR A 64 -5.96 5.76 17.37
N MET A 65 -4.86 5.53 16.64
CA MET A 65 -4.80 5.58 15.17
C MET A 65 -5.11 6.95 14.57
N ASN A 66 -4.98 8.05 15.33
CA ASN A 66 -4.99 9.39 14.76
C ASN A 66 -3.78 9.53 13.85
N LEU A 67 -4.01 9.86 12.57
CA LEU A 67 -2.96 9.92 11.55
C LEU A 67 -2.51 11.36 11.34
N VAL A 68 -1.20 11.58 11.40
CA VAL A 68 -0.56 12.81 10.90
C VAL A 68 -0.09 12.52 9.48
N LEU A 69 -0.70 13.21 8.51
CA LEU A 69 -0.37 13.09 7.10
C LEU A 69 0.51 14.26 6.65
N ASP A 70 1.35 14.04 5.65
CA ASP A 70 2.02 15.06 4.83
C ASP A 70 1.32 15.15 3.47
N ASP A 71 1.43 16.32 2.82
CA ASP A 71 0.90 16.58 1.47
C ASP A 71 -0.53 16.03 1.30
N ALA A 72 -1.37 16.30 2.30
CA ALA A 72 -2.71 15.74 2.35
C ALA A 72 -3.59 16.35 1.26
N GLU A 73 -4.36 15.53 0.57
CA GLU A 73 -5.33 15.94 -0.43
C GLU A 73 -6.67 15.28 -0.15
N GLU A 74 -7.74 16.07 -0.22
CA GLU A 74 -9.11 15.61 -0.18
C GLU A 74 -9.56 15.26 -1.59
N ILE A 75 -9.92 13.99 -1.79
CA ILE A 75 -10.37 13.42 -3.04
C ILE A 75 -11.87 13.19 -2.97
N HIS A 76 -12.60 13.86 -3.86
CA HIS A 76 -14.03 13.61 -4.03
C HIS A 76 -14.25 12.60 -5.16
N SER A 77 -14.81 11.44 -4.82
CA SER A 77 -15.01 10.34 -5.79
C SER A 77 -15.96 10.71 -6.93
N LYS A 78 -16.97 11.54 -6.67
CA LYS A 78 -18.01 11.91 -7.65
C LYS A 78 -17.56 12.99 -8.63
N THR A 79 -16.96 14.06 -8.12
CA THR A 79 -16.51 15.21 -8.93
C THR A 79 -15.09 15.03 -9.44
N LYS A 80 -14.36 14.01 -8.96
CA LYS A 80 -12.91 13.82 -9.17
C LYS A 80 -12.08 15.05 -8.82
N SER A 81 -12.63 15.97 -8.01
CA SER A 81 -11.93 17.15 -7.55
C SER A 81 -10.96 16.76 -6.46
N ARG A 82 -9.73 17.29 -6.58
CA ARG A 82 -8.69 17.18 -5.57
C ARG A 82 -8.51 18.53 -4.93
N LYS A 83 -8.57 18.59 -3.61
CA LYS A 83 -8.33 19.80 -2.85
C LYS A 83 -7.15 19.54 -1.92
N GLN A 84 -6.09 20.30 -2.10
CA GLN A 84 -4.94 20.21 -1.21
C GLN A 84 -5.34 20.73 0.18
N LEU A 85 -5.06 19.91 1.19
CA LEU A 85 -5.17 20.25 2.60
C LEU A 85 -3.79 20.71 3.04
N GLU A 86 -3.63 22.02 3.20
CA GLU A 86 -2.43 22.55 3.83
C GLU A 86 -2.50 22.20 5.32
N ILE A 87 -1.73 21.20 5.73
CA ILE A 87 -1.38 21.04 7.14
C ILE A 87 -0.56 22.27 7.49
N VAL A 88 -1.14 23.15 8.34
CA VAL A 88 -0.38 24.23 8.96
C VAL A 88 0.57 23.56 9.94
N TRP A 89 1.74 23.17 9.44
CA TRP A 89 2.90 22.97 10.28
C TRP A 89 3.12 24.31 10.98
N GLN A 90 2.74 24.41 12.26
CA GLN A 90 3.01 25.60 13.08
C GLN A 90 4.51 25.95 13.12
N TYR A 91 5.35 25.05 12.60
CA TYR A 91 6.78 25.26 12.37
C TYR A 91 7.18 24.71 11.00
N ARG A 92 6.69 25.34 9.93
CA ARG A 92 7.46 25.39 8.69
C ARG A 92 8.77 26.12 9.02
N TRP A 93 9.82 25.35 9.27
CA TRP A 93 11.20 25.77 9.56
C TRP A 93 11.44 26.46 10.92
N PHE A 94 11.70 25.66 11.95
CA PHE A 94 12.75 26.02 12.92
C PHE A 94 13.70 24.81 13.02
N PHE A 95 14.84 24.97 12.32
CA PHE A 95 15.95 24.03 12.03
C PHE A 95 15.75 23.03 10.89
#